data_AF-D3DB47-F1
#
_entry.id   AF-D3DB47-F1
#
_cell.length_a   1.000
_cell.length_b   1.000
_cell.length_c   1.000
_cell.angle_alpha   90.00
_cell.angle_beta   90.00
_cell.angle_gamma   90.00
#
_symmetry.space_group_name_H-M   'P 1'
#
loop_
_entity.id
_entity.type
_entity.pdbx_description
1 polymer ?
#
loop_
_entity_poly.entity_id
_entity_poly.type
_entity_poly.pdbx_seq_one_letter_code
_entity_poly.pdbx_strand_id
1 'polypeptide(L)' 'MPVNLAELLRPAHTVLLTQECQNGVVGAESSLPALAAAARDSGMLANAGRLAAAARPPGGVRA' A
#
# COMPACT_ATOMS: atom_id res chain seq x y z
N MET A 1 15.27 -25.18 -3.12
CA MET A 1 13.99 -25.28 -3.83
C MET A 1 13.52 -23.86 -4.16
N PRO A 2 13.06 -23.57 -5.38
CA PRO A 2 12.56 -22.25 -5.72
C PRO A 2 11.24 -21.97 -5.00
N VAL A 3 11.04 -20.72 -4.58
CA VAL A 3 9.81 -20.26 -3.94
C VAL A 3 8.76 -19.97 -5.01
N ASN A 4 7.54 -20.48 -4.85
CA ASN A 4 6.40 -20.11 -5.68
C ASN A 4 5.66 -18.89 -5.07
N LEU A 5 5.93 -17.69 -5.61
CA LEU A 5 5.31 -16.47 -5.12
C LEU A 5 3.78 -16.44 -5.28
N ALA A 6 3.24 -17.07 -6.33
CA ALA A 6 1.80 -17.10 -6.56
C ALA A 6 1.06 -17.90 -5.47
N GLU A 7 1.69 -18.96 -4.96
CA GLU A 7 1.15 -19.76 -3.87
C GLU A 7 1.18 -19.02 -2.52
N LEU A 8 2.25 -18.25 -2.27
CA LEU A 8 2.40 -17.43 -1.08
C LEU A 8 1.45 -16.22 -1.04
N LEU A 9 1.04 -15.71 -2.20
CA LEU A 9 0.17 -14.53 -2.32
C LEU A 9 -1.31 -14.88 -2.58
N ARG A 10 -1.74 -16.12 -2.32
CA ARG A 10 -3.15 -16.48 -2.49
C ARG A 10 -4.05 -15.62 -1.59
N PRO A 11 -5.15 -15.04 -2.13
CA PRO A 11 -6.04 -14.18 -1.35
C PRO A 11 -6.64 -14.83 -0.11
N ALA A 12 -6.80 -16.17 -0.11
CA ALA A 12 -7.41 -16.91 0.99
C ALA A 12 -6.64 -16.81 2.33
N HIS A 13 -5.37 -16.43 2.30
CA HIS A 13 -4.51 -16.36 3.49
C HIS A 13 -3.57 -15.15 3.50
N THR A 14 -3.79 -14.19 2.60
CA THR A 14 -2.93 -13.00 2.42
C THR A 14 -3.74 -11.74 2.66
N VAL A 15 -3.12 -10.78 3.36
CA VAL A 15 -3.69 -9.45 3.59
C VAL A 15 -2.75 -8.37 3.06
N LEU A 16 -3.32 -7.25 2.61
CA LEU A 16 -2.56 -6.03 2.37
C LEU A 16 -2.58 -5.16 3.62
N LEU A 17 -1.40 -4.85 4.15
CA LEU A 17 -1.21 -3.90 5.23
C LEU A 17 -0.56 -2.63 4.69
N THR A 18 -1.24 -1.49 4.86
CA THR A 18 -0.61 -0.17 4.67
C THR A 18 -0.10 0.32 6.01
N GLN A 19 1.17 0.71 6.07
CA GLN A 19 1.75 1.25 7.29
C GLN A 19 1.99 2.76 7.14
N GLU A 20 1.35 3.54 8.02
CA GLU A 20 1.54 4.99 8.15
C GLU A 20 1.42 5.81 6.85
N CYS A 21 0.47 5.46 5.98
CA CYS A 21 0.11 6.26 4.80
C CYS A 21 -0.73 7.50 5.16
N GLN A 22 -0.38 8.17 6.24
CA GLN A 22 -1.06 9.35 6.77
C GLN A 22 -0.45 10.63 6.20
N ASN A 23 -1.24 11.70 6.11
CA ASN A 23 -0.78 13.01 5.60
C ASN A 23 0.40 13.56 6.44
N GLY A 24 0.38 13.35 7.76
CA GLY A 24 1.46 13.78 8.67
C GLY A 24 2.77 13.00 8.55
N VAL A 25 2.83 11.94 7.73
CA VAL A 25 4.05 11.12 7.55
C VAL A 25 4.57 11.22 6.12
N VAL A 26 3.70 11.04 5.13
CA VAL A 26 4.10 11.02 3.70
C VAL A 26 3.34 12.03 2.83
N GLY A 27 2.51 12.88 3.43
CA GLY A 27 1.71 13.87 2.71
C GLY A 27 2.26 15.30 2.82
N ALA A 28 1.42 16.26 2.46
CA ALA A 28 1.77 17.69 2.43
C ALA A 28 2.11 18.25 3.81
N GLU A 29 1.44 17.75 4.86
CA GLU A 29 1.61 18.19 6.25
C GLU A 29 2.63 17.31 7.02
N SER A 30 3.57 16.68 6.31
CA SER A 30 4.49 15.73 6.93
C SER A 30 5.48 16.41 7.86
N SER A 31 5.67 15.82 9.06
CA SER A 31 6.76 16.18 9.97
C SER A 31 8.13 15.62 9.52
N LEU A 32 8.16 14.83 8.45
CA LEU A 32 9.33 14.18 7.85
C LEU A 32 9.47 14.56 6.36
N PRO A 33 9.89 15.80 6.02
CA PRO A 33 9.83 16.31 4.65
C PRO A 33 10.64 15.50 3.62
N ALA A 34 11.81 14.98 4.01
CA ALA A 34 12.65 14.16 3.13
C ALA A 34 11.98 12.81 2.80
N LEU A 35 11.27 12.21 3.77
CA LEU A 35 10.51 10.98 3.55
C LEU A 35 9.31 11.24 2.63
N ALA A 36 8.58 12.34 2.86
CA ALA A 36 7.47 12.73 2.00
C ALA A 36 7.91 12.99 0.55
N ALA A 37 9.07 13.62 0.35
CA ALA A 37 9.67 13.80 -0.97
C ALA A 37 9.99 12.44 -1.62
N ALA A 38 10.70 11.54 -0.91
CA ALA A 38 11.03 10.21 -1.43
C ALA A 38 9.78 9.37 -1.76
N ALA A 39 8.73 9.45 -0.93
CA ALA A 39 7.45 8.77 -1.17
C ALA A 39 6.75 9.30 -2.43
N ARG A 40 6.83 10.61 -2.69
CA ARG A 40 6.31 11.24 -3.90
C ARG A 40 7.10 10.83 -5.14
N ASP A 41 8.42 10.94 -5.08
CA ASP A 41 9.31 10.69 -6.21
C ASP A 41 9.30 9.21 -6.65
N SER A 42 9.13 8.30 -5.69
CA SER A 42 8.96 6.86 -5.96
C SER A 42 7.55 6.48 -6.44
N GLY A 43 6.57 7.40 -6.36
CA GLY A 43 5.17 7.11 -6.65
C GLY A 43 4.52 6.13 -5.67
N MET A 44 5.06 6.01 -4.46
CA MET A 44 4.68 5.00 -3.46
C MET A 44 3.16 4.98 -3.21
N LEU A 45 2.54 6.14 -2.98
CA LEU A 45 1.10 6.24 -2.69
C LEU A 45 0.22 5.79 -3.86
N ALA A 46 0.63 6.08 -5.11
CA ALA A 46 -0.11 5.62 -6.28
C ALA A 46 -0.05 4.09 -6.43
N ASN A 47 1.11 3.49 -6.14
CA ASN A 47 1.30 2.04 -6.17
C ASN A 47 0.49 1.35 -5.06
N ALA A 48 0.53 1.89 -3.84
CA ALA A 48 -0.26 1.42 -2.71
C ALA A 48 -1.77 1.50 -3.00
N GLY A 49 -2.23 2.59 -3.62
CA GLY A 49 -3.63 2.74 -4.05
C GLY A 49 -4.09 1.66 -5.03
N ARG A 50 -3.25 1.30 -6.02
CA ARG A 50 -3.53 0.20 -6.94
C ARG A 50 -3.62 -1.15 -6.23
N LEU A 51 -2.69 -1.43 -5.31
CA LEU A 51 -2.71 -2.66 -4.51
C LEU A 51 -3.96 -2.73 -3.63
N ALA A 52 -4.32 -1.63 -2.97
CA ALA A 52 -5.52 -1.58 -2.12
C ALA A 52 -6.81 -1.77 -2.93
N ALA A 53 -6.86 -1.24 -4.15
CA ALA A 53 -7.99 -1.49 -5.05
C ALA A 53 -8.09 -2.97 -5.46
N ALA A 54 -6.97 -3.60 -5.81
CA ALA A 54 -6.92 -5.01 -6.19
C ALA A 54 -7.19 -5.97 -5.02
N ALA A 55 -6.81 -5.60 -3.79
CA ALA A 55 -7.01 -6.40 -2.60
C ALA A 55 -8.45 -6.37 -2.06
N ARG A 56 -9.27 -5.40 -2.47
CA ARG A 56 -10.66 -5.28 -2.00
C ARG A 56 -11.57 -6.32 -2.69
N PRO A 57 -12.35 -7.12 -1.93
CA PRO A 57 -13.30 -8.04 -2.53
C PRO A 57 -14.50 -7.30 -3.17
N PRO A 58 -15.17 -7.91 -4.17
CA PRO A 58 -16.42 -7.37 -4.71
C PRO A 58 -17.45 -7.20 -3.59
N GLY A 59 -18.00 -5.98 -3.43
CA GLY A 59 -18.99 -5.66 -2.39
C GLY A 59 -18.42 -5.12 -1.06
N GLY A 60 -17.11 -4.85 -0.97
CA GLY A 60 -16.47 -4.31 0.24
C GLY A 60 -17.05 -2.97 0.75
N VAL A 61 -16.95 -2.75 2.06
CA VAL A 61 -17.41 -1.53 2.77
C VAL A 61 -16.84 -0.28 2.09
N ARG A 62 -17.74 0.63 1.68
CA ARG A 62 -17.38 1.98 1.29
C ARG A 62 -17.01 2.74 2.56
N ALA A 63 -15.80 3.29 2.61
CA ALA A 63 -15.44 4.30 3.59
C ALA A 63 -16.30 5.56 3.37
#